data_AF-A0A834IDV6-F1
#
_entry.id   AF-A0A834IDV6-F1
#
_cell.length_a   1.000
_cell.length_b   1.000
_cell.length_c   1.000
_cell.angle_alpha   90.00
_cell.angle_beta   90.00
_cell.angle_gamma   90.00
#
_symmetry.space_group_name_H-M   'P 1'
#
loop_
_entity.id
_entity.type
_entity.pdbx_description
1 polymer ?
#
loop_
_entity_poly.entity_id
_entity_poly.type
_entity_poly.pdbx_seq_one_letter_code
_entity_poly.pdbx_strand_id
1 'polypeptide(L)'
;MDSVKKPVKIIMIGNNGKPYPFLIKSGEDIRQDQRIQQLFKLMNSIFSSEHKRYRLLTYEVIPLRSSLGLIQWVEDIISFRKLIESGMNEKQFTNILNNAYKKYDNYFTHFIRNTKQEQEKMIKTYQEIVYSIPMDIF
;
A
#
# COMPACT_ATOMS: atom_id res chain seq x y z
N MET A 1 0.46 -4.06 13.19
CA MET A 1 -0.73 -3.61 12.42
C MET A 1 -0.69 -2.11 12.52
N ASP A 2 0.27 -1.53 11.78
CA ASP A 2 0.79 -0.21 12.11
C ASP A 2 0.33 0.73 11.01
N SER A 3 -0.86 1.27 11.21
CA SER A 3 -1.44 2.32 10.39
C SER A 3 -1.73 3.53 11.26
N VAL A 4 -1.49 4.71 10.73
CA VAL A 4 -1.78 6.00 11.40
C VAL A 4 -3.22 6.05 11.89
N LYS A 5 -4.14 5.44 11.13
CA LYS A 5 -5.58 5.43 11.42
C LYS A 5 -6.00 4.35 12.42
N LYS A 6 -5.06 3.50 12.86
CA LYS A 6 -5.25 2.43 13.85
C LYS A 6 -6.58 1.68 13.68
N PRO A 7 -6.85 1.11 12.49
CA PRO A 7 -8.10 0.44 12.23
C PRO A 7 -8.23 -0.83 13.07
N VAL A 8 -9.46 -1.22 13.41
CA VAL A 8 -9.71 -2.36 14.32
C VAL A 8 -10.08 -3.60 13.50
N LYS A 9 -9.33 -4.69 13.65
CA LYS A 9 -9.71 -6.00 13.08
C LYS A 9 -10.76 -6.65 13.97
N ILE A 10 -11.90 -7.01 13.39
CA ILE A 10 -12.95 -7.81 14.01
C ILE A 10 -13.15 -9.10 13.22
N ILE A 11 -13.74 -10.11 13.87
CA ILE A 11 -14.11 -11.38 13.23
C ILE A 11 -15.60 -11.59 13.49
N MET A 12 -16.38 -11.67 12.43
CA MET A 12 -17.81 -12.00 12.50
C MET A 12 -18.01 -13.48 12.22
N ILE A 13 -18.83 -14.16 13.01
CA ILE A 13 -19.18 -15.57 12.79
C ILE A 13 -20.49 -15.62 12.00
N GLY A 14 -20.45 -16.21 10.81
CA GLY A 14 -21.66 -16.40 10.01
C GLY A 14 -22.59 -17.44 10.63
N ASN A 15 -23.84 -17.47 10.18
CA ASN A 15 -24.80 -18.53 10.52
C ASN A 15 -24.32 -19.94 10.11
N ASN A 16 -23.35 -20.03 9.20
CA ASN A 16 -22.67 -21.27 8.83
C ASN A 16 -21.48 -21.63 9.74
N GLY A 17 -21.30 -20.92 10.86
CA GLY A 17 -20.21 -21.15 11.81
C GLY A 17 -18.82 -20.71 11.34
N LYS A 18 -18.70 -20.14 10.12
CA LYS A 18 -17.40 -19.74 9.57
C LYS A 18 -17.00 -18.33 10.03
N PRO A 19 -15.70 -18.09 10.29
CA PRO A 19 -15.20 -16.75 10.60
C PRO A 19 -15.05 -15.91 9.33
N TYR A 20 -15.49 -14.66 9.40
CA TYR A 20 -15.33 -13.65 8.36
C TYR A 20 -14.63 -12.44 8.97
N PRO A 21 -13.32 -12.28 8.71
CA PRO A 21 -12.55 -11.18 9.26
C PRO A 21 -12.84 -9.88 8.49
N PHE A 22 -13.00 -8.80 9.23
CA PHE A 22 -13.22 -7.45 8.69
C PHE A 22 -12.38 -6.43 9.45
N LEU A 23 -12.09 -5.34 8.78
CA LEU A 23 -11.44 -4.17 9.32
C LEU A 23 -12.48 -3.05 9.48
N ILE A 24 -12.63 -2.55 10.70
CA ILE A 24 -13.42 -1.35 10.97
C ILE A 24 -12.56 -0.14 10.65
N LYS A 25 -13.07 0.69 9.73
CA LYS A 25 -12.48 2.00 9.40
C LYS A 25 -13.43 3.09 9.87
N SER A 26 -12.94 3.90 10.82
CA SER A 26 -13.70 4.97 11.47
C SER A 26 -13.05 6.32 11.17
N GLY A 27 -13.88 7.38 11.13
CA GLY A 27 -13.46 8.75 10.88
C GLY A 27 -13.23 9.10 9.40
N GLU A 28 -13.55 8.19 8.48
CA GLU A 28 -13.38 8.39 7.04
C GLU A 28 -14.57 7.84 6.26
N ASP A 29 -14.90 8.51 5.17
CA ASP A 29 -15.93 8.08 4.23
C ASP A 29 -15.33 7.12 3.20
N ILE A 30 -15.75 5.85 3.25
CA ILE A 30 -15.23 4.79 2.38
C ILE A 30 -16.11 4.52 1.15
N ARG A 31 -17.07 5.41 0.84
CA ARG A 31 -17.94 5.25 -0.34
C ARG A 31 -17.14 5.28 -1.63
N GLN A 32 -16.08 6.08 -1.71
CA GLN A 32 -15.20 6.11 -2.89
C GLN A 32 -14.49 4.76 -3.09
N ASP A 33 -13.93 4.19 -2.03
CA ASP A 33 -13.31 2.86 -2.05
C ASP A 33 -14.31 1.77 -2.51
N GLN A 34 -15.56 1.84 -2.03
CA GLN A 34 -16.62 0.93 -2.47
C GLN A 34 -16.87 1.02 -3.98
N ARG A 35 -16.96 2.24 -4.54
CA ARG A 35 -17.16 2.42 -5.99
C ARG A 35 -15.99 1.89 -6.81
N ILE A 36 -14.76 2.06 -6.32
CA ILE A 36 -13.57 1.50 -6.97
C ILE A 36 -13.61 -0.04 -6.95
N GLN A 37 -13.98 -0.67 -5.82
CA GLN A 37 -14.13 -2.13 -5.77
C GLN A 37 -15.25 -2.64 -6.70
N GLN A 38 -16.35 -1.91 -6.83
CA GLN A 38 -17.40 -2.24 -7.79
C GLN A 38 -16.88 -2.20 -9.23
N LEU A 39 -16.09 -1.16 -9.57
CA LEU A 39 -15.44 -1.06 -10.88
C LEU A 39 -14.51 -2.25 -11.14
N PHE A 40 -13.67 -2.63 -10.17
CA PHE A 40 -12.77 -3.79 -10.33
C PHE A 40 -13.53 -5.11 -10.50
N LYS A 41 -14.66 -5.29 -9.82
CA LYS A 41 -15.53 -6.46 -10.04
C LYS A 41 -16.13 -6.46 -11.45
N LEU A 42 -16.54 -5.29 -11.96
CA LEU A 42 -17.01 -5.15 -13.34
C LEU A 42 -15.90 -5.47 -14.34
N MET A 43 -14.68 -4.95 -14.14
CA MET A 43 -13.52 -5.27 -14.97
C MET A 43 -13.27 -6.78 -14.99
N ASN A 44 -13.27 -7.44 -13.83
CA ASN A 44 -13.13 -8.89 -13.75
C ASN A 44 -14.23 -9.65 -14.52
N SER A 45 -15.45 -9.13 -14.56
CA SER A 45 -16.54 -9.71 -15.36
C SER A 45 -16.27 -9.57 -16.85
N ILE A 46 -15.83 -8.39 -17.30
CA ILE A 46 -15.48 -8.10 -18.70
C ILE A 46 -14.30 -8.96 -19.17
N PHE A 47 -13.24 -9.08 -18.36
CA PHE A 47 -12.05 -9.87 -18.72
C PHE A 47 -12.25 -11.40 -18.60
N SER A 48 -13.38 -11.85 -18.02
CA SER A 48 -13.62 -13.27 -17.77
C SER A 48 -13.86 -14.10 -19.04
N SER A 49 -14.28 -13.47 -20.14
CA SER A 49 -14.61 -14.13 -21.40
C SER A 49 -13.37 -14.53 -22.21
N GLU A 50 -12.29 -13.74 -22.16
CA GLU A 50 -11.13 -13.93 -23.05
C GLU A 50 -9.89 -14.45 -22.32
N HIS A 51 -9.66 -14.06 -21.06
CA HIS A 51 -8.41 -14.37 -20.38
C HIS A 51 -8.60 -14.60 -18.86
N LYS A 52 -9.05 -15.80 -18.47
CA LYS A 52 -9.18 -16.24 -17.05
C LYS A 52 -7.91 -16.08 -16.20
N ARG A 53 -6.75 -15.85 -16.82
CA ARG A 53 -5.45 -15.66 -16.15
C ARG A 53 -5.26 -14.26 -15.57
N TYR A 54 -6.03 -13.26 -16.02
CA TYR A 54 -5.88 -11.87 -15.56
C TYR A 54 -7.12 -11.46 -14.76
N ARG A 55 -7.09 -11.79 -13.46
CA ARG A 55 -8.15 -11.42 -12.52
C ARG A 55 -7.58 -10.56 -11.41
N LEU A 56 -8.19 -9.41 -11.18
CA LEU A 56 -7.89 -8.55 -10.04
C LEU A 56 -8.38 -9.21 -8.74
N LEU A 57 -7.56 -9.18 -7.70
CA LEU A 57 -7.99 -9.51 -6.35
C LEU A 57 -8.88 -8.38 -5.83
N THR A 58 -10.17 -8.68 -5.62
CA THR A 58 -11.16 -7.73 -5.10
C THR A 58 -11.61 -8.13 -3.71
N TYR A 59 -12.00 -7.16 -2.89
CA TYR A 59 -12.50 -7.36 -1.53
C TYR A 59 -13.75 -6.51 -1.28
N GLU A 60 -14.53 -6.87 -0.26
CA GLU A 60 -15.74 -6.12 0.09
C GLU A 60 -15.45 -4.84 0.86
N VAL A 61 -16.20 -3.78 0.51
CA VAL A 61 -16.21 -2.49 1.23
C VAL A 61 -17.66 -2.14 1.50
N ILE A 62 -18.02 -2.01 2.77
CA ILE A 62 -19.39 -1.81 3.25
C ILE A 62 -19.44 -0.51 4.05
N PRO A 63 -19.80 0.62 3.42
CA PRO A 63 -20.07 1.86 4.13
C PRO A 63 -21.31 1.67 5.03
N LEU A 64 -21.17 1.96 6.33
CA LEU A 64 -22.28 1.89 7.29
C LEU A 64 -22.84 3.29 7.58
N ARG A 65 -21.96 4.30 7.66
CA ARG A 65 -22.26 5.72 7.82
C ARG A 65 -21.22 6.56 7.07
N SER A 66 -21.41 7.87 6.99
CA SER A 66 -20.46 8.79 6.35
C SER A 66 -19.04 8.75 6.93
N SER A 67 -18.88 8.30 8.18
CA SER A 67 -17.57 8.22 8.87
C SER A 67 -17.29 6.83 9.44
N LEU A 68 -18.03 5.80 9.03
CA LEU A 68 -17.86 4.44 9.53
C LEU A 68 -18.14 3.42 8.43
N GLY A 69 -17.26 2.45 8.29
CA GLY A 69 -17.57 1.27 7.49
C GLY A 69 -16.61 0.12 7.70
N LEU A 70 -16.88 -0.96 6.98
CA LEU A 70 -16.16 -2.22 7.06
C LEU A 70 -15.41 -2.47 5.75
N ILE A 71 -14.20 -2.99 5.86
CA ILE A 71 -13.40 -3.47 4.74
C ILE A 71 -13.10 -4.95 5.01
N GLN A 72 -13.39 -5.82 4.06
CA GLN A 72 -13.08 -7.25 4.21
C GLN A 72 -11.58 -7.42 4.41
N TRP A 73 -11.24 -8.22 5.42
CA TRP A 73 -9.86 -8.60 5.64
C TRP A 73 -9.52 -9.77 4.70
N VAL A 74 -8.50 -9.57 3.87
CA VAL A 74 -7.92 -10.63 3.07
C VAL A 74 -6.87 -11.31 3.94
N GLU A 75 -6.95 -12.63 4.08
CA GLU A 75 -5.98 -13.40 4.85
C GLU A 75 -4.71 -13.68 4.00
N ASP A 76 -3.64 -14.10 4.67
CA ASP A 76 -2.36 -14.49 4.07
C ASP A 76 -1.67 -13.41 3.21
N ILE A 77 -1.93 -12.13 3.55
CA ILE A 77 -1.25 -10.99 2.95
C ILE A 77 -0.45 -10.19 3.98
N ILE A 78 0.63 -9.57 3.53
CA ILE A 78 1.42 -8.60 4.28
C ILE A 78 1.59 -7.33 3.45
N SER A 79 1.85 -6.20 4.11
CA SER A 79 2.20 -4.98 3.38
C SER A 79 3.54 -5.16 2.68
N PHE A 80 3.68 -4.55 1.50
CA PHE A 80 4.92 -4.61 0.73
C PHE A 80 6.15 -4.14 1.53
N ARG A 81 6.00 -3.10 2.36
CA ARG A 81 7.04 -2.65 3.26
C ARG A 81 7.49 -3.74 4.24
N LYS A 82 6.54 -4.45 4.86
CA LYS A 82 6.84 -5.54 5.79
C LYS A 82 7.53 -6.71 5.08
N LEU A 83 7.16 -6.98 3.83
CA LEU A 83 7.84 -7.98 2.99
C LEU A 83 9.31 -7.60 2.78
N ILE A 84 9.61 -6.35 2.40
CA ILE A 84 10.98 -5.86 2.26
C ILE A 84 11.75 -5.95 3.59
N GLU A 85 11.12 -5.51 4.69
CA GLU A 85 11.71 -5.58 6.03
C GLU A 85 12.06 -7.02 6.45
N SER A 86 11.25 -8.01 6.03
CA SER A 86 11.52 -9.42 6.34
C SER A 86 12.69 -10.02 5.57
N GLY A 87 13.06 -9.44 4.42
CA GLY A 87 14.20 -9.88 3.60
C GLY A 87 15.53 -9.27 4.02
N MET A 88 15.56 -8.36 5.00
CA MET A 88 16.77 -7.63 5.41
C MET A 88 17.03 -7.72 6.91
N ASN A 89 18.28 -7.44 7.31
CA ASN A 89 18.57 -7.15 8.71
C ASN A 89 17.95 -5.79 9.10
N GLU A 90 17.19 -5.76 10.19
CA GLU A 90 16.48 -4.56 10.69
C GLU A 90 17.39 -3.33 10.81
N LYS A 91 18.62 -3.49 11.30
CA LYS A 91 19.59 -2.39 11.43
C LYS A 91 20.06 -1.87 10.08
N GLN A 92 20.31 -2.77 9.12
CA GLN A 92 20.74 -2.40 7.78
C GLN A 92 19.62 -1.65 7.06
N PHE A 93 18.39 -2.17 7.10
CA PHE A 93 17.22 -1.55 6.50
C PHE A 93 16.97 -0.13 7.05
N THR A 94 16.99 0.02 8.38
CA THR A 94 16.80 1.31 9.04
C THR A 94 17.88 2.32 8.61
N ASN A 95 19.14 1.89 8.53
CA ASN A 95 20.23 2.75 8.09
C ASN A 95 20.08 3.19 6.63
N ILE A 96 19.73 2.26 5.72
CA ILE A 96 19.51 2.56 4.30
C ILE A 96 18.37 3.56 4.16
N LEU A 97 17.23 3.32 4.81
CA LEU A 97 16.09 4.22 4.77
C LEU A 97 16.45 5.61 5.30
N ASN A 98 17.07 5.71 6.48
CA ASN A 98 17.43 6.99 7.08
C ASN A 98 18.37 7.80 6.18
N ASN A 99 19.36 7.12 5.57
CA ASN A 99 20.28 7.76 4.64
C ASN A 99 19.56 8.22 3.37
N ALA A 100 18.68 7.40 2.81
CA ALA A 100 17.87 7.74 1.64
C ALA A 100 16.97 8.95 1.92
N TYR A 101 16.24 8.95 3.04
CA TYR A 101 15.40 10.07 3.46
C TYR A 101 16.21 11.34 3.66
N LYS A 102 17.36 11.27 4.33
CA LYS A 102 18.23 12.44 4.55
C LYS A 102 18.75 13.01 3.23
N LYS A 103 19.16 12.17 2.29
CA LYS A 103 19.61 12.61 0.95
C LYS A 103 18.47 13.26 0.17
N TYR A 104 17.30 12.64 0.17
CA TYR A 104 16.10 13.14 -0.50
C TYR A 104 15.67 14.49 0.08
N ASP A 105 15.54 14.57 1.41
CA ASP A 105 15.11 15.77 2.13
C ASP A 105 16.09 16.93 1.93
N ASN A 106 17.40 16.65 1.99
CA ASN A 106 18.43 17.64 1.72
C ASN A 106 18.34 18.18 0.28
N TYR A 107 18.13 17.30 -0.71
CA TYR A 107 17.95 17.73 -2.09
C TYR A 107 16.72 18.61 -2.26
N PHE A 108 15.56 18.17 -1.78
CA PHE A 108 14.30 18.90 -1.94
C PHE A 108 14.26 20.21 -1.17
N THR A 109 14.88 20.28 0.02
CA THR A 109 14.98 21.52 0.80
C THR A 109 15.80 22.59 0.08
N HIS A 110 16.80 22.18 -0.71
CA HIS A 110 17.66 23.10 -1.47
C HIS A 110 17.26 23.20 -2.95
N PHE A 111 16.11 22.65 -3.35
CA PHE A 111 15.62 22.73 -4.72
C PHE A 111 14.98 24.10 -4.95
N ILE A 112 15.63 24.95 -5.76
CA ILE A 112 15.21 26.34 -5.96
C ILE A 112 14.39 26.51 -7.25
N ARG A 113 14.84 25.94 -8.37
CA ARG A 113 14.21 26.08 -9.70
C ARG A 113 14.46 24.86 -10.58
N ASN A 114 13.51 24.56 -11.45
CA ASN A 114 13.65 23.50 -12.45
C ASN A 114 14.56 23.95 -13.60
N THR A 115 15.87 23.76 -13.43
CA THR A 115 16.90 24.02 -14.44
C THR A 115 17.53 22.71 -14.91
N LYS A 116 18.21 22.71 -16.06
CA LYS A 116 18.93 21.53 -16.56
C LYS A 116 19.98 21.02 -15.55
N GLN A 117 20.70 21.91 -14.88
CA GLN A 117 21.68 21.56 -13.85
C GLN A 117 21.03 20.90 -12.62
N GLU A 118 19.87 21.40 -12.19
CA GLU A 118 19.11 20.78 -11.09
C GLU A 118 18.56 19.40 -11.51
N GLN A 119 18.17 19.20 -12.77
CA GLN A 119 17.76 17.88 -13.27
C GLN A 119 18.92 16.87 -13.24
N GLU A 120 20.12 17.26 -13.66
CA GLU A 120 21.31 16.38 -13.57
C GLU A 120 21.64 16.02 -12.12
N LYS A 121 21.54 16.99 -11.21
CA LYS A 121 21.72 16.79 -9.78
C LYS A 121 20.64 15.87 -9.18
N MET A 122 19.39 16.00 -9.63
CA MET A 122 18.27 15.11 -9.25
C MET A 122 18.56 13.67 -9.65
N ILE A 123 18.96 13.45 -10.90
CA ILE A 123 19.26 12.11 -11.45
C ILE A 123 20.39 11.48 -10.64
N LYS A 124 21.47 12.22 -10.38
CA LYS A 124 22.58 11.74 -9.58
C LYS A 124 22.14 11.36 -8.16
N THR A 125 21.37 12.23 -7.51
CA THR A 125 20.85 11.97 -6.15
C THR A 125 19.95 10.74 -6.12
N TYR A 126 19.06 10.60 -7.11
CA TYR A 126 18.18 9.44 -7.26
C TYR A 126 18.98 8.14 -7.42
N GLN A 127 19.97 8.13 -8.32
CA GLN A 127 20.84 6.98 -8.55
C GLN A 127 21.58 6.56 -7.27
N GLU A 128 22.15 7.52 -6.54
CA GLU A 128 22.82 7.25 -5.26
C GLU A 128 21.89 6.65 -4.20
N ILE A 129 20.60 7.04 -4.19
CA ILE A 129 19.61 6.47 -3.28
C ILE A 129 19.26 5.05 -3.72
N VAL A 130 18.95 4.84 -5.00
CA VAL A 130 18.55 3.52 -5.53
C VAL A 130 19.67 2.50 -5.37
N TYR A 131 20.92 2.86 -5.70
CA TYR A 131 22.05 1.94 -5.56
C TYR A 131 22.43 1.64 -4.10
N SER A 132 21.89 2.39 -3.12
CA SER A 132 22.06 2.07 -1.70
C SER A 132 21.12 0.97 -1.21
N ILE A 133 20.09 0.63 -2.00
CA ILE A 133 19.11 -0.40 -1.70
C ILE A 133 19.61 -1.71 -2.34
N PRO A 134 19.68 -2.82 -1.58
CA PRO A 134 20.01 -4.13 -2.14
C PRO A 134 19.08 -4.49 -3.30
N MET A 135 19.63 -5.03 -4.40
CA MET A 135 18.84 -5.36 -5.59
C MET A 135 18.20 -6.75 -5.52
N ASP A 136 18.60 -7.56 -4.55
CA ASP A 136 18.28 -8.99 -4.36
C ASP A 136 17.26 -9.24 -3.24
N ILE A 137 16.38 -8.25 -2.98
CA ILE A 137 15.36 -8.33 -1.92
C ILE A 137 14.24 -9.33 -2.28
N PHE A 138 14.11 -9.69 -3.56
CA PHE A 138 13.05 -10.55 -4.10
C PHE A 138 13.62 -11.74 -4.88
#